data_AF-A0A964I3U2-F1
#
_entry.id   AF-A0A964I3U2-F1
#
_cell.length_a   1.000
_cell.length_b   1.000
_cell.length_c   1.000
_cell.angle_alpha   90.00
_cell.angle_beta   90.00
_cell.angle_gamma   90.00
#
_symmetry.space_group_name_H-M   'P 1'
#
loop_
_entity.id
_entity.type
_entity.pdbx_description
1 polymer ?
#
loop_
_entity_poly.entity_id
_entity_poly.type
_entity_poly.pdbx_seq_one_letter_code
_entity_poly.pdbx_strand_id
1 'polypeptide(L)'
;VELINSTAFLEPLLAGAGQLSQRAPNEAERKDLEFGYRMADAIAGLDIGQTIAVKHQAVVAVEAMEGTDETISRAGHLAGAGVTIVKVAKPNQDLRFDVPVVGLVTIQAMRVAGATALSLDAGRALIFDREAFFASANEAGIAIVGRSLPRRSDSGGGR
;
A
#
# COMPACT_ATOMS: atom_id res chain seq x y z
N VAL A 1 -33.49 -10.79 5.29
CA VAL A 1 -32.09 -10.72 5.79
C VAL A 1 -31.57 -9.37 5.36
N GLU A 2 -31.35 -8.46 6.29
CA GLU A 2 -30.76 -7.14 6.02
C GLU A 2 -29.25 -7.28 6.21
N LEU A 3 -28.49 -7.18 5.12
CA LEU A 3 -27.03 -7.24 5.14
C LEU A 3 -26.51 -5.91 5.69
N ILE A 4 -26.13 -5.90 6.97
CA ILE A 4 -25.43 -4.77 7.57
C ILE A 4 -24.05 -4.66 6.92
N ASN A 5 -23.68 -3.45 6.51
CA ASN A 5 -22.41 -3.20 5.84
C ASN A 5 -21.23 -3.43 6.80
N SER A 6 -20.48 -4.52 6.59
CA SER A 6 -19.29 -4.87 7.37
C SER A 6 -18.19 -3.79 7.31
N THR A 7 -18.23 -2.87 6.34
CA THR A 7 -17.25 -1.79 6.24
C THR A 7 -17.40 -0.72 7.32
N ALA A 8 -18.59 -0.56 7.93
CA ALA A 8 -18.80 0.47 8.96
C ALA A 8 -17.92 0.26 10.20
N PHE A 9 -17.58 -1.00 10.51
CA PHE A 9 -16.66 -1.32 11.61
C PHE A 9 -15.18 -1.29 11.21
N LEU A 10 -14.90 -1.25 9.90
CA LEU A 10 -13.54 -1.28 9.34
C LEU A 10 -13.01 0.12 9.01
N GLU A 11 -13.88 1.13 8.90
CA GLU A 11 -13.49 2.52 8.67
C GLU A 11 -12.35 3.03 9.57
N PRO A 12 -12.35 2.77 10.89
CA PRO A 12 -11.26 3.21 11.77
C PRO A 12 -9.90 2.54 11.46
N LEU A 13 -9.93 1.37 10.80
CA LEU A 13 -8.75 0.59 10.46
C LEU A 13 -8.19 0.96 9.07
N LEU A 14 -8.91 1.75 8.27
CA LEU A 14 -8.44 2.18 6.96
C LEU A 14 -7.27 3.17 7.07
N ALA A 15 -6.37 3.09 6.09
CA ALA A 15 -5.31 4.08 5.92
C ALA A 15 -5.91 5.47 5.70
N GLY A 16 -5.43 6.47 6.46
CA GLY A 16 -5.78 7.86 6.24
C GLY A 16 -5.00 8.46 5.06
N ALA A 17 -5.34 9.67 4.63
CA ALA A 17 -4.57 10.40 3.63
C ALA A 17 -3.38 11.16 4.24
N GLY A 18 -2.31 11.34 3.46
CA GLY A 18 -1.14 12.10 3.87
C GLY A 18 -0.11 11.28 4.66
N GLN A 19 0.76 11.95 5.41
CA GLN A 19 1.79 11.28 6.20
C GLN A 19 1.16 10.51 7.36
N LEU A 20 1.51 9.23 7.50
CA LEU A 20 0.95 8.34 8.53
C LEU A 20 1.98 7.97 9.62
N SER A 21 3.25 7.84 9.28
CA SER A 21 4.36 7.63 10.23
C SER A 21 4.98 8.95 10.71
N GLN A 22 5.84 8.91 11.73
CA GLN A 22 6.59 10.07 12.20
C GLN A 22 7.54 10.64 11.14
N ARG A 23 8.19 9.77 10.35
CA ARG A 23 9.04 10.17 9.23
C ARG A 23 8.22 10.40 7.98
N ALA A 24 8.47 11.51 7.29
CA ALA A 24 7.94 11.76 5.94
C ALA A 24 8.82 11.11 4.86
N PRO A 25 8.26 10.72 3.70
CA PRO A 25 9.06 10.35 2.54
C PRO A 25 10.00 11.49 2.12
N ASN A 26 11.26 11.15 1.86
CA ASN A 26 12.25 12.07 1.29
C ASN A 26 12.01 12.27 -0.21
N GLU A 27 12.80 13.14 -0.85
CA GLU A 27 12.60 13.49 -2.26
C GLU A 27 12.78 12.30 -3.23
N ALA A 28 13.75 11.41 -2.97
CA ALA A 28 13.95 10.23 -3.81
C ALA A 28 12.78 9.24 -3.65
N GLU A 29 12.33 9.01 -2.42
CA GLU A 29 11.18 8.17 -2.12
C GLU A 29 9.91 8.73 -2.76
N ARG A 30 9.70 10.05 -2.73
CA ARG A 30 8.56 10.70 -3.41
C ARG A 30 8.57 10.45 -4.90
N LYS A 31 9.72 10.55 -5.57
CA LYS A 31 9.84 10.25 -7.00
C LYS A 31 9.56 8.78 -7.31
N ASP A 32 10.02 7.87 -6.45
CA ASP A 32 9.76 6.44 -6.57
C ASP A 32 8.28 6.11 -6.36
N LEU A 33 7.63 6.76 -5.41
CA LEU A 33 6.18 6.65 -5.17
C LEU A 33 5.37 7.13 -6.39
N GLU A 34 5.64 8.33 -6.89
CA GLU A 34 4.93 8.89 -8.06
C GLU A 34 5.13 8.06 -9.32
N PHE A 35 6.35 7.54 -9.54
CA PHE A 35 6.61 6.58 -10.59
C PHE A 35 5.80 5.30 -10.37
N GLY A 36 5.83 4.78 -9.14
CA GLY A 36 5.21 3.53 -8.75
C GLY A 36 3.69 3.54 -8.88
N TYR A 37 3.02 4.64 -8.52
CA TYR A 37 1.57 4.78 -8.63
C TYR A 37 1.04 4.42 -10.01
N ARG A 38 1.67 4.96 -11.07
CA ARG A 38 1.27 4.67 -12.46
C ARG A 38 1.42 3.20 -12.83
N MET A 39 2.47 2.55 -12.32
CA MET A 39 2.73 1.13 -12.61
C MET A 39 1.80 0.23 -11.81
N ALA A 40 1.63 0.52 -10.52
CA ALA A 40 0.77 -0.24 -9.61
C ALA A 40 -0.69 -0.20 -10.07
N ASP A 41 -1.20 0.97 -10.47
CA ASP A 41 -2.57 1.10 -10.97
C ASP A 41 -2.80 0.26 -12.25
N ALA A 42 -1.82 0.20 -13.15
CA ALA A 42 -1.90 -0.62 -14.36
C ALA A 42 -1.89 -2.12 -14.04
N ILE A 43 -0.97 -2.58 -13.18
CA ILE A 43 -0.88 -3.98 -12.74
C ILE A 43 -2.15 -4.43 -12.01
N ALA A 44 -2.67 -3.59 -11.10
CA ALA A 44 -3.90 -3.87 -10.38
C ALA A 44 -5.12 -3.88 -11.30
N GLY A 45 -5.12 -3.04 -12.34
CA GLY A 45 -6.15 -3.03 -13.39
C GLY A 45 -6.16 -4.29 -14.27
N LEU A 46 -5.02 -4.99 -14.37
CA LEU A 46 -4.89 -6.28 -15.06
C LEU A 46 -5.16 -7.48 -14.16
N ASP A 47 -5.52 -7.25 -12.89
CA ASP A 47 -5.77 -8.29 -11.87
C ASP A 47 -4.56 -9.21 -11.60
N ILE A 48 -3.34 -8.69 -11.79
CA ILE A 48 -2.10 -9.45 -11.54
C ILE A 48 -1.75 -9.41 -10.06
N GLY A 49 -1.77 -8.22 -9.45
CA GLY A 49 -1.40 -8.00 -8.05
C GLY A 49 -1.58 -6.54 -7.65
N GLN A 50 -1.29 -6.21 -6.39
CA GLN A 50 -1.59 -4.90 -5.81
C GLN A 50 -0.36 -4.15 -5.31
N THR A 51 0.77 -4.84 -5.20
CA THR A 51 2.00 -4.30 -4.63
C THR A 51 3.09 -4.28 -5.69
N ILE A 52 3.85 -3.19 -5.71
CA ILE A 52 5.11 -3.11 -6.45
C ILE A 52 6.21 -2.58 -5.53
N ALA A 53 7.45 -2.97 -5.81
CA ALA A 53 8.64 -2.39 -5.23
C ALA A 53 9.39 -1.58 -6.30
N VAL A 54 9.77 -0.36 -5.96
CA VAL A 54 10.45 0.59 -6.84
C VAL A 54 11.76 1.03 -6.19
N LYS A 55 12.80 1.24 -7.00
CA LYS A 55 14.03 1.91 -6.57
C LYS A 55 14.59 2.73 -7.71
N HIS A 56 14.86 4.01 -7.47
CA HIS A 56 15.39 4.93 -8.49
C HIS A 56 14.53 4.93 -9.77
N GLN A 57 13.21 4.94 -9.59
CA GLN A 57 12.19 4.94 -10.65
C GLN A 57 12.28 3.72 -11.59
N ALA A 58 12.81 2.61 -11.10
CA ALA A 58 12.76 1.30 -11.77
C ALA A 58 11.89 0.34 -10.96
N VAL A 59 11.03 -0.42 -11.65
CA VAL A 59 10.27 -1.52 -11.02
C VAL A 59 11.25 -2.66 -10.70
N VAL A 60 11.36 -2.99 -9.42
CA VAL A 60 12.21 -4.08 -8.93
C VAL A 60 11.42 -5.39 -8.84
N ALA A 61 10.21 -5.31 -8.29
CA ALA A 61 9.33 -6.46 -8.14
C ALA A 61 7.86 -6.03 -8.29
N VAL A 62 7.06 -6.94 -8.83
CA VAL A 62 5.60 -6.84 -8.93
C VAL A 62 5.03 -8.05 -8.22
N GLU A 63 4.07 -7.83 -7.33
CA GLU A 63 3.31 -8.88 -6.66
C GLU A 63 2.44 -9.64 -7.66
N ALA A 64 2.39 -10.95 -7.51
CA ALA A 64 1.38 -11.80 -8.11
C ALA A 64 0.81 -12.76 -7.05
N MET A 65 0.93 -14.07 -7.24
CA MET A 65 0.34 -15.08 -6.35
C MET A 65 1.09 -15.26 -5.02
N GLU A 66 2.35 -14.82 -4.94
CA GLU A 66 3.19 -14.97 -3.77
C GLU A 66 2.79 -14.05 -2.60
N GLY A 67 2.07 -12.98 -2.90
CA GLY A 67 1.65 -11.98 -1.93
C GLY A 67 2.70 -10.94 -1.58
N THR A 68 2.29 -10.02 -0.71
CA THR A 68 2.99 -8.74 -0.46
C THR A 68 4.35 -8.94 0.22
N ASP A 69 4.40 -9.77 1.27
CA ASP A 69 5.60 -9.90 2.09
C ASP A 69 6.73 -10.62 1.33
N GLU A 70 6.39 -11.65 0.54
CA GLU A 70 7.34 -12.32 -0.38
C GLU A 70 7.81 -11.39 -1.50
N THR A 71 6.93 -10.52 -2.01
CA THR A 71 7.31 -9.49 -3.00
C THR A 71 8.34 -8.51 -2.41
N ILE A 72 8.14 -8.08 -1.17
CA ILE A 72 9.06 -7.16 -0.47
C ILE A 72 10.42 -7.85 -0.22
N SER A 73 10.39 -9.09 0.26
CA SER A 73 11.60 -9.90 0.48
C SER A 73 12.40 -10.06 -0.82
N ARG A 74 11.72 -10.45 -1.91
CA ARG A 74 12.31 -10.58 -3.25
C ARG A 74 12.89 -9.26 -3.77
N ALA A 75 12.22 -8.13 -3.53
CA ALA A 75 12.74 -6.82 -3.92
C ALA A 75 14.04 -6.46 -3.19
N GLY A 76 14.09 -6.71 -1.87
CA GLY A 76 15.30 -6.51 -1.08
C GLY A 76 16.46 -7.39 -1.55
N HIS A 77 16.19 -8.65 -1.91
CA HIS A 77 17.19 -9.55 -2.46
C HIS A 77 17.76 -9.05 -3.81
N LEU A 78 16.90 -8.55 -4.70
CA LEU A 78 17.28 -8.14 -6.06
C LEU A 78 17.98 -6.77 -6.09
N ALA A 79 17.54 -5.81 -5.30
CA ALA A 79 17.98 -4.41 -5.40
C ALA A 79 18.71 -3.89 -4.15
N GLY A 80 18.80 -4.70 -3.09
CA GLY A 80 19.33 -4.28 -1.79
C GLY A 80 18.44 -3.26 -1.08
N ALA A 81 18.97 -2.66 -0.02
CA ALA A 81 18.26 -1.64 0.77
C ALA A 81 17.88 -0.40 -0.06
N GLY A 82 16.86 0.33 0.38
CA GLY A 82 16.38 1.57 -0.24
C GLY A 82 15.24 1.38 -1.24
N VAL A 83 14.57 0.23 -1.25
CA VAL A 83 13.36 0.06 -2.05
C VAL A 83 12.16 0.77 -1.40
N THR A 84 11.31 1.33 -2.24
CA THR A 84 10.03 1.95 -1.89
C THR A 84 8.89 1.04 -2.32
N ILE A 85 7.95 0.79 -1.42
CA ILE A 85 6.82 -0.11 -1.64
C ILE A 85 5.56 0.71 -1.92
N VAL A 86 4.84 0.35 -2.97
CA VAL A 86 3.54 0.94 -3.32
C VAL A 86 2.52 -0.18 -3.32
N LYS A 87 1.45 -0.03 -2.52
CA LYS A 87 0.32 -0.95 -2.50
C LYS A 87 -0.98 -0.19 -2.78
N VAL A 88 -1.67 -0.58 -3.84
CA VAL A 88 -2.89 0.06 -4.32
C VAL A 88 -4.11 -0.84 -4.17
N ALA A 89 -5.30 -0.26 -4.17
CA ALA A 89 -6.54 -1.03 -4.27
C ALA A 89 -6.89 -1.30 -5.74
N LYS A 90 -7.49 -2.46 -6.01
CA LYS A 90 -7.98 -2.76 -7.37
C LYS A 90 -9.07 -1.76 -7.78
N PRO A 91 -9.20 -1.40 -9.07
CA PRO A 91 -10.22 -0.44 -9.52
C PRO A 91 -11.65 -0.85 -9.14
N ASN A 92 -11.98 -2.13 -9.13
CA ASN A 92 -13.32 -2.61 -8.75
C ASN A 92 -13.30 -3.36 -7.42
N GLN A 93 -12.43 -2.95 -6.49
CA GLN A 93 -12.32 -3.54 -5.17
C GLN A 93 -13.67 -3.47 -4.44
N ASP A 94 -14.29 -4.63 -4.24
CA ASP A 94 -15.43 -4.75 -3.34
C ASP A 94 -14.93 -5.00 -1.93
N LEU A 95 -14.96 -3.94 -1.11
CA LEU A 95 -14.48 -3.97 0.27
C LEU A 95 -15.22 -4.97 1.17
N ARG A 96 -16.34 -5.55 0.72
CA ARG A 96 -17.05 -6.61 1.45
C ARG A 96 -16.39 -7.97 1.31
N PHE A 97 -15.62 -8.18 0.24
CA PHE A 97 -15.06 -9.48 -0.12
C PHE A 97 -13.54 -9.48 -0.20
N ASP A 98 -12.94 -8.36 -0.55
CA ASP A 98 -11.50 -8.26 -0.73
C ASP A 98 -11.05 -6.84 -0.32
N VAL A 99 -10.21 -6.75 0.70
CA VAL A 99 -9.63 -5.48 1.17
C VAL A 99 -8.13 -5.67 1.27
N PRO A 100 -7.30 -4.87 0.58
CA PRO A 100 -5.86 -4.96 0.73
C PRO A 100 -5.47 -4.67 2.18
N VAL A 101 -4.72 -5.58 2.79
CA VAL A 101 -4.29 -5.48 4.20
C VAL A 101 -2.78 -5.32 4.27
N VAL A 102 -2.33 -4.51 5.23
CA VAL A 102 -0.96 -4.53 5.75
C VAL A 102 -0.99 -4.67 7.26
N GLY A 103 0.08 -5.23 7.83
CA GLY A 103 0.20 -5.42 9.27
C GLY A 103 1.65 -5.51 9.71
N LEU A 104 1.86 -5.95 10.94
CA LEU A 104 3.20 -6.01 11.54
C LEU A 104 4.16 -6.88 10.70
N VAL A 105 3.69 -7.97 10.11
CA VAL A 105 4.49 -8.85 9.25
C VAL A 105 5.05 -8.10 8.04
N THR A 106 4.26 -7.23 7.42
CA THR A 106 4.70 -6.38 6.31
C THR A 106 5.84 -5.44 6.73
N ILE A 107 5.76 -4.83 7.91
CA ILE A 107 6.86 -4.00 8.43
C ILE A 107 8.11 -4.83 8.70
N GLN A 108 7.98 -6.06 9.21
CA GLN A 108 9.12 -6.94 9.40
C GLN A 108 9.78 -7.34 8.07
N ALA A 109 8.98 -7.67 7.05
CA ALA A 109 9.48 -7.93 5.70
C ALA A 109 10.22 -6.70 5.15
N MET A 110 9.68 -5.50 5.34
CA MET A 110 10.34 -4.25 4.94
C MET A 110 11.67 -4.03 5.67
N ARG A 111 11.74 -4.28 6.99
CA ARG A 111 12.97 -4.17 7.78
C ARG A 111 14.05 -5.10 7.25
N VAL A 112 13.71 -6.37 7.01
CA VAL A 112 14.64 -7.38 6.48
C VAL A 112 15.12 -7.00 5.07
N ALA A 113 14.21 -6.53 4.22
CA ALA A 113 14.52 -6.10 2.85
C ALA A 113 15.31 -4.76 2.79
N GLY A 114 15.38 -4.02 3.90
CA GLY A 114 15.89 -2.66 3.92
C GLY A 114 15.01 -1.68 3.12
N ALA A 115 13.71 -1.95 3.01
CA ALA A 115 12.76 -1.04 2.38
C ALA A 115 12.56 0.20 3.27
N THR A 116 12.48 1.37 2.66
CA THR A 116 12.50 2.64 3.42
C THR A 116 11.15 3.34 3.44
N ALA A 117 10.29 3.12 2.45
CA ALA A 117 8.98 3.76 2.38
C ALA A 117 7.87 2.79 1.94
N LEU A 118 6.65 3.03 2.42
CA LEU A 118 5.42 2.34 2.05
C LEU A 118 4.33 3.37 1.73
N SER A 119 3.66 3.21 0.60
CA SER A 119 2.44 3.95 0.29
C SER A 119 1.24 3.02 0.16
N LEU A 120 0.12 3.49 0.71
CA LEU A 120 -1.17 2.81 0.74
C LEU A 120 -2.26 3.72 0.17
N ASP A 121 -3.25 3.18 -0.51
CA ASP A 121 -4.42 3.95 -0.91
C ASP A 121 -5.29 4.35 0.29
N ALA A 122 -5.45 5.66 0.49
CA ALA A 122 -6.25 6.20 1.57
C ALA A 122 -7.73 5.78 1.44
N GLY A 123 -8.31 5.31 2.53
CA GLY A 123 -9.68 4.81 2.59
C GLY A 123 -9.91 3.49 1.85
N ARG A 124 -8.86 2.79 1.43
CA ARG A 124 -8.99 1.52 0.68
C ARG A 124 -8.14 0.37 1.23
N ALA A 125 -7.04 0.66 1.91
CA ALA A 125 -6.20 -0.34 2.55
C ALA A 125 -6.47 -0.42 4.06
N LEU A 126 -6.57 -1.63 4.61
CA LEU A 126 -6.67 -1.88 6.04
C LEU A 126 -5.29 -1.99 6.68
N ILE A 127 -5.16 -1.42 7.86
CA ILE A 127 -3.98 -1.53 8.70
C ILE A 127 -4.36 -2.38 9.91
N PHE A 128 -3.88 -3.61 9.95
CA PHE A 128 -4.04 -4.52 11.07
C PHE A 128 -3.08 -4.15 12.21
N ASP A 129 -3.54 -4.24 13.46
CA ASP A 129 -2.79 -3.82 14.65
C ASP A 129 -2.15 -2.44 14.51
N ARG A 130 -2.96 -1.44 14.12
CA ARG A 130 -2.54 -0.08 13.73
C ARG A 130 -1.48 0.54 14.63
N GLU A 131 -1.66 0.44 15.95
CA GLU A 131 -0.71 0.99 16.93
C GLU A 131 0.66 0.30 16.81
N ALA A 132 0.69 -1.03 16.84
CA ALA A 132 1.93 -1.82 16.71
C ALA A 132 2.58 -1.63 15.34
N PHE A 133 1.78 -1.54 14.27
CA PHE A 133 2.24 -1.28 12.91
C PHE A 133 3.01 0.04 12.82
N PHE A 134 2.42 1.14 13.29
CA PHE A 134 3.10 2.44 13.24
C PHE A 134 4.27 2.53 14.23
N ALA A 135 4.16 1.94 15.42
CA ALA A 135 5.27 1.88 16.36
C ALA A 135 6.49 1.17 15.74
N SER A 136 6.28 0.01 15.11
CA SER A 136 7.35 -0.75 14.45
C SER A 136 7.92 -0.01 13.24
N ALA A 137 7.08 0.65 12.44
CA ALA A 137 7.53 1.44 11.30
C ALA A 137 8.39 2.64 11.75
N ASN A 138 7.97 3.34 12.81
CA ASN A 138 8.70 4.47 13.36
C ASN A 138 10.05 4.05 13.95
N GLU A 139 10.09 2.94 14.69
CA GLU A 139 11.34 2.35 15.21
C GLU A 139 12.31 2.00 14.08
N ALA A 140 11.79 1.46 12.98
CA ALA A 140 12.56 1.10 11.80
C ALA A 140 12.95 2.29 10.91
N GLY A 141 12.46 3.50 11.19
CA GLY A 141 12.65 4.66 10.31
C GLY A 141 11.97 4.52 8.95
N ILE A 142 10.90 3.73 8.84
CA ILE A 142 10.13 3.56 7.60
C ILE A 142 9.11 4.68 7.47
N ALA A 143 9.08 5.34 6.30
CA ALA A 143 8.07 6.34 5.99
C ALA A 143 6.81 5.65 5.46
N ILE A 144 5.64 6.04 5.98
CA ILE A 144 4.34 5.54 5.57
C ILE A 144 3.46 6.71 5.16
N VAL A 145 2.86 6.62 3.97
CA VAL A 145 2.02 7.66 3.40
C VAL A 145 0.75 7.10 2.77
N GLY A 146 -0.38 7.73 3.07
CA GLY A 146 -1.64 7.49 2.40
C GLY A 146 -1.76 8.29 1.10
N ARG A 147 -1.78 7.60 -0.04
CA ARG A 147 -2.05 8.18 -1.35
C ARG A 147 -3.50 8.66 -1.40
N SER A 148 -3.68 9.95 -1.67
CA SER A 148 -5.00 10.50 -1.94
C SER A 148 -5.47 10.04 -3.32
N LEU A 149 -6.63 9.42 -3.39
CA LEU A 149 -7.24 9.02 -4.65
C LEU A 149 -8.13 10.15 -5.20
N PRO A 150 -8.22 10.30 -6.53
CA PRO A 150 -9.22 11.17 -7.13
C PRO A 150 -10.61 10.77 -6.65
N ARG A 151 -11.46 11.76 -6.33
CA ARG A 151 -12.89 11.48 -6.12
C ARG A 151 -13.43 10.87 -7.40
N ARG A 152 -14.08 9.71 -7.32
CA ARG A 152 -14.84 9.19 -8.45
C ARG A 152 -15.87 10.24 -8.82
N SER A 153 -15.92 10.66 -10.09
CA SER A 153 -17.08 11.39 -10.58
C SER A 153 -18.27 10.45 -10.46
N ASP A 154 -19.30 10.84 -9.72
CA ASP A 154 -20.59 10.13 -9.70
C ASP A 154 -21.23 10.24 -11.09
N SER A 155 -20.78 9.42 -12.04
CA SER A 155 -21.54 9.13 -13.25
C SER A 155 -22.52 8.01 -12.93
N GLY A 156 -23.58 8.36 -12.21
CA GLY A 156 -24.60 7.42 -11.75
C GLY A 156 -25.93 8.08 -11.38
N GLY A 157 -26.27 9.20 -12.02
CA GLY A 157 -27.61 9.79 -11.98
C GLY A 157 -28.43 9.40 -13.20
N GLY A 158 -29.43 8.54 -12.98
CA GLY A 158 -30.66 8.47 -13.76
C GLY A 158 -30.60 7.82 -15.15
N ARG A 159 -31.12 6.59 -15.24
CA ARG A 159 -32.35 6.28 -15.98
C ARG A 159 -33.09 5.14 -15.28
#